data_AF-A0A6A4ULC3-F1
#
_entry.id   AF-A0A6A4ULC3-F1
#
_cell.length_a   1.000
_cell.length_b   1.000
_cell.length_c   1.000
_cell.angle_alpha   90.00
_cell.angle_beta   90.00
_cell.angle_gamma   90.00
#
_symmetry.space_group_name_H-M   'P 1'
#
loop_
_entity.id
_entity.type
_entity.pdbx_description
1 polymer ?
#
loop_
_entity_poly.entity_id
_entity_poly.type
_entity_poly.pdbx_seq_one_letter_code
_entity_poly.pdbx_strand_id
1 'polypeptide(L)'
;MKTVKVLAAEIVAREGGFVNDPDDPGGATKHGVTLTTLRRLGLDITRDSRIDTADVRALTQAQAADIYVEYYFKRPGLAALPDPLQASVFDM
;
A
#
# COMPACT_ATOMS: atom_id res chain seq x y z
N MET A 1 6.22 -21.59 -4.40
CA MET A 1 5.06 -20.84 -3.89
C MET A 1 5.46 -19.38 -3.79
N LYS A 2 4.71 -18.45 -4.38
CA LYS A 2 4.99 -17.02 -4.16
C LYS A 2 4.58 -16.67 -2.74
N THR A 3 5.44 -15.98 -2.00
CA THR A 3 5.09 -15.48 -0.67
C THR A 3 4.26 -14.20 -0.81
N VAL A 4 3.48 -13.86 0.20
CA VAL A 4 2.65 -12.64 0.21
C VAL A 4 3.49 -11.38 -0.03
N LYS A 5 4.73 -11.34 0.49
CA LYS A 5 5.66 -10.22 0.25
C LYS A 5 6.05 -10.08 -1.22
N VAL A 6 6.23 -11.19 -1.94
CA VAL A 6 6.53 -11.17 -3.38
C VAL A 6 5.30 -10.69 -4.15
N LEU A 7 4.10 -11.13 -3.77
CA LEU A 7 2.86 -10.65 -4.39
C LEU A 7 2.65 -9.15 -4.17
N ALA A 8 2.84 -8.66 -2.94
CA ALA A 8 2.73 -7.24 -2.63
C ALA A 8 3.71 -6.39 -3.45
N ALA A 9 4.96 -6.86 -3.61
CA ALA A 9 5.93 -6.19 -4.47
C ALA A 9 5.54 -6.22 -5.95
N GLU A 10 4.96 -7.31 -6.45
CA GLU A 10 4.47 -7.40 -7.83
C GLU A 10 3.26 -6.47 -8.09
N ILE A 11 2.31 -6.38 -7.14
CA ILE A 11 1.17 -5.45 -7.21
C ILE A 11 1.70 -4.02 -7.29
N VAL A 12 2.58 -3.64 -6.35
CA VAL A 12 3.17 -2.31 -6.28
C VAL A 12 4.02 -1.97 -7.51
N ALA A 13 4.71 -2.94 -8.10
CA ALA A 13 5.51 -2.71 -9.31
C ALA A 13 4.65 -2.46 -10.56
N ARG A 14 3.42 -2.96 -10.59
CA ARG A 14 2.44 -2.70 -11.66
C ARG A 14 1.75 -1.35 -11.46
N GLU A 15 1.51 -0.98 -10.21
CA GLU A 15 0.99 0.31 -9.78
C GLU A 15 2.05 1.40 -9.97
N GLY A 16 1.92 2.17 -11.05
CA GLY A 16 2.96 3.05 -11.58
C GLY A 16 3.37 4.26 -10.72
N GLY A 17 3.63 5.37 -11.42
CA GLY A 17 4.16 6.60 -10.84
C GLY A 17 3.15 7.40 -10.00
N PHE A 18 3.59 8.57 -9.54
CA PHE A 18 2.72 9.51 -8.85
C PHE A 18 1.67 10.07 -9.82
N VAL A 19 0.40 10.00 -9.43
CA VAL A 19 -0.74 10.61 -10.11
C VAL A 19 -1.46 11.50 -9.11
N ASN A 20 -1.90 12.68 -9.55
CA ASN A 20 -2.72 13.57 -8.73
C ASN A 20 -3.76 14.20 -9.65
N ASP A 21 -4.81 13.43 -9.91
CA ASP A 21 -5.93 13.85 -10.73
C ASP A 21 -6.92 14.64 -9.85
N PRO A 22 -7.31 15.88 -10.22
CA PRO A 22 -8.29 16.66 -9.48
C PRO A 22 -9.67 16.00 -9.40
N ASP A 23 -10.00 15.09 -10.33
CA ASP A 23 -11.26 14.35 -10.34
C ASP A 23 -11.17 12.99 -9.59
N ASP A 24 -9.99 12.59 -9.11
CA ASP A 24 -9.82 11.36 -8.32
C ASP A 24 -10.23 11.60 -6.86
N PRO A 25 -11.28 10.93 -6.35
CA PRO A 25 -11.71 11.08 -4.96
C PRO A 25 -10.67 10.59 -3.95
N GLY A 26 -9.73 9.73 -4.38
CA GLY A 26 -8.57 9.31 -3.58
C GLY A 26 -7.50 10.39 -3.43
N GLY A 27 -7.48 11.38 -4.32
CA GLY A 27 -6.48 12.43 -4.42
C GLY A 27 -5.13 11.90 -4.92
N ALA A 28 -4.05 12.51 -4.45
CA ALA A 28 -2.70 12.07 -4.80
C ALA A 28 -2.49 10.58 -4.51
N THR A 29 -2.02 9.83 -5.51
CA THR A 29 -1.84 8.38 -5.47
C THR A 29 -0.48 7.99 -6.04
N LYS A 30 0.20 7.03 -5.41
CA LYS A 30 1.43 6.43 -5.91
C LYS A 30 1.50 4.99 -5.45
N HIS A 31 1.88 4.06 -6.34
CA HIS A 31 1.98 2.64 -5.99
C HIS A 31 0.69 2.03 -5.39
N GLY A 32 -0.48 2.51 -5.84
CA GLY A 32 -1.78 2.09 -5.32
C GLY A 32 -2.15 2.66 -3.95
N VAL A 33 -1.27 3.45 -3.34
CA VAL A 33 -1.50 4.09 -2.04
C VAL A 33 -1.90 5.55 -2.26
N THR A 34 -3.09 5.90 -1.78
CA THR A 34 -3.67 7.24 -1.88
C THR A 34 -3.32 8.09 -0.64
N LEU A 35 -3.39 9.42 -0.76
CA LEU A 35 -3.27 10.35 0.38
C LEU A 35 -4.34 10.05 1.43
N THR A 36 -5.56 9.75 1.00
CA THR A 36 -6.66 9.38 1.90
C THR A 36 -6.31 8.12 2.69
N THR A 37 -5.70 7.11 2.05
CA THR A 37 -5.20 5.91 2.74
C THR A 37 -4.12 6.27 3.76
N LEU A 38 -3.10 7.06 3.40
CA LEU A 38 -2.06 7.46 4.36
C LEU A 38 -2.64 8.19 5.58
N ARG A 39 -3.59 9.11 5.35
CA ARG A 39 -4.28 9.84 6.43
C ARG A 39 -5.09 8.92 7.32
N ARG A 40 -5.86 8.01 6.73
CA ARG A 40 -6.65 7.02 7.47
C ARG A 40 -5.77 6.13 8.33
N LEU A 41 -4.59 5.77 7.84
CA LEU A 41 -3.64 4.90 8.55
C LEU A 41 -2.70 5.67 9.50
N GLY A 42 -2.70 7.01 9.46
CA GLY A 42 -1.80 7.84 10.26
C GLY A 42 -0.33 7.71 9.86
N LEU A 43 -0.06 7.45 8.57
CA LEU A 43 1.29 7.21 8.05
C LEU A 43 1.91 8.49 7.51
N ASP A 44 2.80 9.08 8.31
CA ASP A 44 3.72 10.14 7.92
C ASP A 44 5.00 9.52 7.34
N ILE A 45 5.17 9.64 6.02
CA ILE A 45 6.28 9.01 5.28
C ILE A 45 7.52 9.91 5.33
N THR A 46 7.32 11.23 5.28
CA THR A 46 8.40 12.23 5.29
C THR A 46 8.93 12.52 6.69
N ARG A 47 8.18 12.15 7.73
CA ARG A 47 8.45 12.38 9.15
C ARG A 47 8.49 13.86 9.54
N ASP A 48 7.67 14.67 8.88
CA ASP A 48 7.56 16.11 9.15
C ASP A 48 6.35 16.49 10.04
N SER A 49 5.69 15.48 10.61
CA SER A 49 4.46 15.59 11.41
C SER A 49 3.23 16.05 10.62
N ARG A 50 3.26 15.94 9.29
CA ARG A 50 2.11 16.17 8.41
C ARG A 50 1.83 14.91 7.58
N ILE A 51 0.60 14.80 7.10
CA ILE A 51 0.22 13.76 6.15
C ILE A 51 -0.43 14.45 4.96
N ASP A 52 0.39 14.68 3.94
CA ASP A 52 0.03 15.42 2.75
C ASP A 52 0.63 14.80 1.47
N THR A 53 0.51 15.53 0.36
CA THR A 53 0.97 15.02 -0.95
C THR A 53 2.48 14.76 -1.02
N ALA A 54 3.28 15.38 -0.15
CA ALA A 54 4.72 15.12 -0.04
C ALA A 54 4.97 13.68 0.39
N ASP A 55 4.15 13.13 1.28
CA ASP A 55 4.24 11.73 1.72
C ASP A 55 3.97 10.75 0.58
N VAL A 56 2.92 11.01 -0.20
CA VAL A 56 2.60 10.19 -1.37
C VAL A 56 3.71 10.26 -2.39
N ARG A 57 4.31 11.44 -2.63
CA ARG A 57 5.44 11.59 -3.54
C ARG A 57 6.69 10.86 -3.04
N ALA A 58 6.97 10.95 -1.74
CA ALA A 58 8.12 10.32 -1.10
C ALA A 58 7.98 8.80 -0.96
N LEU A 59 6.76 8.26 -1.06
CA LEU A 59 6.50 6.83 -0.90
C LEU A 59 7.32 5.99 -1.89
N THR A 60 8.10 5.07 -1.35
CA THR A 60 8.87 4.09 -2.14
C THR A 60 8.04 2.83 -2.39
N GLN A 61 8.40 2.07 -3.44
CA GLN A 61 7.76 0.76 -3.69
C GLN A 61 7.89 -0.19 -2.50
N ALA A 62 9.05 -0.20 -1.83
CA ALA A 62 9.26 -1.05 -0.66
C ALA A 62 8.31 -0.67 0.49
N GLN A 63 8.17 0.63 0.79
CA GLN A 63 7.21 1.11 1.80
C GLN A 63 5.77 0.82 1.41
N ALA A 64 5.40 0.99 0.15
CA ALA A 64 4.07 0.63 -0.33
C ALA A 64 3.79 -0.87 -0.12
N ALA A 65 4.73 -1.73 -0.48
CA ALA A 65 4.60 -3.18 -0.28
C ALA A 65 4.46 -3.53 1.22
N ASP A 66 5.22 -2.87 2.09
CA ASP A 66 5.09 -3.05 3.55
C ASP A 66 3.72 -2.57 4.07
N ILE A 67 3.17 -1.47 3.52
CA ILE A 67 1.80 -1.01 3.83
C ILE A 67 0.77 -2.08 3.43
N TYR A 68 0.88 -2.64 2.22
CA TYR A 68 -0.01 -3.72 1.78
C TYR A 68 0.07 -4.94 2.71
N VAL A 69 1.28 -5.41 3.03
CA VAL A 69 1.47 -6.57 3.91
C VAL A 69 0.93 -6.31 5.32
N GLU A 70 1.18 -5.14 5.89
CA GLU A 70 0.73 -4.83 7.24
C GLU A 70 -0.79 -4.64 7.32
N TYR A 71 -1.34 -3.77 6.47
CA TYR A 71 -2.70 -3.28 6.62
C TYR A 71 -3.74 -4.09 5.85
N TYR A 72 -3.33 -4.81 4.81
CA TYR A 72 -4.24 -5.59 3.95
C TYR A 72 -4.02 -7.10 4.06
N PHE A 73 -2.95 -7.56 4.73
CA PHE A 73 -2.72 -8.98 5.00
C PHE A 73 -2.69 -9.30 6.49
N LYS A 74 -1.79 -8.68 7.27
CA LYS A 74 -1.63 -9.03 8.69
C LYS A 74 -2.79 -8.55 9.56
N ARG A 75 -3.12 -7.25 9.52
CA ARG A 75 -4.17 -6.67 10.37
C ARG A 75 -5.56 -7.27 10.16
N PRO A 76 -5.98 -7.61 8.92
CA PRO A 76 -7.26 -8.29 8.72
C PRO A 76 -7.21 -9.79 9.10
N GLY A 77 -6.04 -10.33 9.48
CA GLY A 77 -5.90 -11.69 9.98
C GLY A 77 -5.63 -12.74 8.90
N LEU A 78 -5.34 -12.37 7.65
CA LEU A 78 -5.06 -13.33 6.58
C LEU A 78 -3.80 -14.16 6.89
N ALA A 79 -2.85 -13.61 7.65
CA ALA A 79 -1.67 -14.32 8.12
C ALA A 79 -1.99 -15.54 9.02
N ALA A 80 -3.21 -15.65 9.55
CA ALA A 80 -3.66 -16.81 10.33
C ALA A 80 -4.27 -17.92 9.46
N LEU A 81 -4.49 -17.69 8.17
CA LEU A 81 -4.97 -18.71 7.24
C LEU A 81 -3.85 -19.72 6.95
N PRO A 82 -4.19 -20.97 6.55
CA PRO A 82 -3.20 -21.90 6.01
C PRO A 82 -2.39 -21.28 4.87
N ASP A 83 -1.07 -21.49 4.85
CA ASP A 83 -0.14 -20.93 3.85
C ASP A 83 -0.63 -21.06 2.39
N PRO A 84 -1.28 -22.16 1.97
CA PRO A 84 -1.85 -22.28 0.62
C PRO A 84 -2.95 -21.28 0.26
N LEU A 85 -3.67 -20.76 1.24
CA LEU A 85 -4.78 -19.85 1.03
C LEU A 85 -4.36 -18.38 1.09
N GLN A 86 -3.30 -18.07 1.83
CA GLN A 86 -2.85 -16.69 2.08
C GLN A 86 -2.62 -15.90 0.79
N ALA A 87 -1.88 -16.47 -0.16
CA ALA A 87 -1.53 -15.84 -1.42
C ALA A 87 -2.77 -15.52 -2.28
N SER A 88 -3.69 -16.48 -2.43
CA SER A 88 -4.88 -16.32 -3.26
C SER A 88 -5.90 -15.35 -2.64
N VAL A 89 -6.04 -15.34 -1.32
CA VAL A 89 -6.95 -14.41 -0.63
C VAL A 89 -6.40 -12.98 -0.64
N PHE A 90 -5.07 -12.82 -0.63
CA PHE A 90 -4.44 -11.50 -0.70
C PHE A 90 -4.52 -10.83 -2.09
N ASP A 91 -4.66 -11.63 -3.16
CA ASP A 91 -4.70 -11.16 -4.55
C ASP A 91 -6.13 -10.77 -5.04
N MET A 92 -7.17 -11.02 -4.23
CA MET A 92 -8.58 -10.76 -4.55
C MET A 92 -9.08 -9.44 -3.96
#